data_AF-A0A965KGR9-F1
#
_entry.id   AF-A0A965KGR9-F1
#
_cell.length_a   1.000
_cell.length_b   1.000
_cell.length_c   1.000
_cell.angle_alpha   90.00
_cell.angle_beta   90.00
_cell.angle_gamma   90.00
#
_symmetry.space_group_name_H-M   'P 1'
#
loop_
_entity.id
_entity.type
_entity.pdbx_description
1 polymer ?
#
loop_
_entity_poly.entity_id
_entity_poly.type
_entity_poly.pdbx_seq_one_letter_code
_entity_poly.pdbx_strand_id
1 'polypeptide(L)'
;MRGLLNSLADFPEFIDATSENNLHRSHNLVTPPPSFPFLIAQIAQSRPVLVISGSSRGAEDIASELRDLHDRVLEFPAWETLPHERLSPRSDTVARRIQTLNQLAHAESNLNPIVITPVRGVIHRIIADLAKQPLQYIEQGLEISLSDLIKHLTDLAYVRTDLVEKRGEFAVRGGIIDLFLPLTKHPVRIDFFGDEIEELNYFEVSGQRTSEPVIGKLEIFPCRELLLTADIQVKANDLISKFPAAAEMLDRMAAGIATEGMESL
;
A
#
# COMPACT_ATOMS: atom_id res chain seq x y z
N MET A 1 18.62 -17.11 6.12
CA MET A 1 19.69 -17.17 7.14
C MET A 1 19.17 -17.52 8.55
N ARG A 2 18.02 -18.18 8.69
CA ARG A 2 17.32 -18.35 9.99
C ARG A 2 18.08 -19.19 11.02
N GLY A 3 18.83 -20.19 10.57
CA GLY A 3 19.67 -21.01 11.46
C GLY A 3 20.73 -20.19 12.21
N LEU A 4 21.20 -19.08 11.63
CA LEU A 4 22.19 -18.21 12.27
C LEU A 4 21.57 -17.45 13.46
N LEU A 5 20.30 -17.03 13.36
CA LEU A 5 19.63 -16.35 14.47
C LEU A 5 19.51 -17.26 15.70
N ASN A 6 19.23 -18.55 15.48
CA ASN A 6 19.21 -19.54 16.56
C ASN A 6 20.59 -19.74 17.19
N SER A 7 21.67 -19.77 16.39
CA SER A 7 23.03 -19.83 16.92
C SER A 7 23.43 -18.58 17.70
N LEU A 8 22.91 -17.40 17.33
CA LEU A 8 23.14 -16.17 18.08
C LEU A 8 22.44 -16.16 19.44
N ALA A 9 21.36 -16.94 19.59
CA ALA A 9 20.66 -17.07 20.87
C ALA A 9 21.50 -17.78 21.94
N ASP A 10 22.58 -18.47 21.57
CA ASP A 10 23.51 -19.09 22.50
C ASP A 10 24.47 -18.08 23.18
N PHE A 11 24.51 -16.83 22.69
CA PHE A 11 25.38 -15.78 23.24
C PHE A 11 24.63 -14.94 24.28
N PRO A 12 25.00 -14.99 25.58
CA PRO A 12 24.29 -14.28 26.63
C PRO A 12 24.22 -12.75 26.42
N GLU A 13 25.28 -12.15 25.86
CA GLU A 13 25.33 -10.72 25.59
C GLU A 13 24.33 -10.30 24.51
N PHE A 14 24.09 -11.15 23.52
CA PHE A 14 23.10 -10.90 22.47
C PHE A 14 21.67 -10.97 23.02
N ILE A 15 21.41 -11.96 23.87
CA ILE A 15 20.12 -12.10 24.56
C ILE A 15 19.89 -10.93 25.52
N ASP A 16 20.89 -10.57 26.33
CA ASP A 16 20.78 -9.45 27.27
C ASP A 16 20.51 -8.13 26.53
N ALA A 17 21.26 -7.86 25.45
CA ALA A 17 21.10 -6.66 24.62
C ALA A 17 19.70 -6.50 24.01
N THR A 18 19.02 -7.63 23.72
CA THR A 18 17.68 -7.64 23.11
C THR A 18 16.56 -7.90 24.12
N SER A 19 16.90 -8.05 25.41
CA SER A 19 15.94 -8.28 26.48
C SER A 19 15.05 -7.06 26.76
N GLU A 20 13.82 -7.30 27.24
CA GLU A 20 12.94 -6.22 27.71
C GLU A 20 13.60 -5.31 28.74
N ASN A 21 14.26 -5.91 29.74
CA ASN A 21 14.92 -5.17 30.80
C ASN A 21 15.99 -4.23 30.27
N ASN A 22 16.81 -4.66 29.31
CA ASN A 22 17.85 -3.82 28.75
C ASN A 22 17.27 -2.75 27.83
N LEU A 23 16.30 -3.08 26.98
CA LEU A 23 15.63 -2.09 26.11
C LEU A 23 14.88 -1.00 26.91
N HIS A 24 14.38 -1.34 28.11
CA HIS A 24 13.77 -0.35 29.01
C HIS A 24 14.79 0.52 29.75
N ARG A 25 15.95 -0.04 30.13
CA ARG A 25 17.01 0.68 30.88
C ARG A 25 17.91 1.51 29.97
N SER A 26 18.27 0.96 28.81
CA SER A 26 19.20 1.52 27.85
C SER A 26 18.43 1.87 26.58
N HIS A 27 18.03 3.12 26.45
CA HIS A 27 17.33 3.59 25.23
C HIS A 27 18.22 3.57 23.97
N ASN A 28 19.53 3.34 24.13
CA ASN A 28 20.52 3.38 23.04
C ASN A 28 21.34 2.09 23.01
N LEU A 29 21.20 1.33 21.93
CA LEU A 29 22.10 0.23 21.59
C LEU A 29 23.07 0.70 20.50
N VAL A 30 24.38 0.65 20.75
CA VAL A 30 25.40 1.06 19.77
C VAL A 30 26.08 -0.18 19.22
N THR A 31 25.99 -0.37 17.92
CA THR A 31 26.49 -1.58 17.26
C THR A 31 26.77 -1.31 15.78
N PRO A 32 27.66 -2.07 15.10
CA PRO A 32 27.92 -1.91 13.67
C PRO A 32 26.67 -2.20 12.81
N PRO A 33 26.46 -1.50 11.69
CA PRO A 33 25.28 -1.68 10.83
C PRO A 33 24.96 -3.13 10.41
N PRO A 34 25.95 -3.99 10.08
CA PRO A 34 25.67 -5.39 9.71
C PRO A 34 24.98 -6.23 10.80
N SER A 35 24.99 -5.77 12.05
CA SER A 35 24.33 -6.47 13.16
C SER A 35 22.84 -6.09 13.32
N PHE A 36 22.39 -4.99 12.71
CA PHE A 36 21.03 -4.49 12.91
C PHE A 36 19.94 -5.52 12.58
N PRO A 37 19.98 -6.24 11.43
CA PRO A 37 18.92 -7.18 11.09
C PRO A 37 18.77 -8.30 12.11
N PHE A 38 19.88 -8.81 12.66
CA PHE A 38 19.87 -9.87 13.66
C PHE A 38 19.26 -9.40 14.97
N LEU A 39 19.64 -8.21 15.44
CA LEU A 39 19.10 -7.63 16.67
C LEU A 39 17.61 -7.32 16.53
N ILE A 40 17.21 -6.71 15.41
CA ILE A 40 15.80 -6.41 15.11
C ILE A 40 14.98 -7.69 15.05
N ALA A 41 15.46 -8.72 14.32
CA ALA A 41 14.77 -10.00 14.19
C ALA A 41 14.64 -10.73 15.54
N GLN A 42 15.65 -10.61 16.42
CA GLN A 42 15.60 -11.17 17.76
C GLN A 42 14.58 -10.45 18.65
N ILE A 43 14.56 -9.11 18.65
CA ILE A 43 13.57 -8.33 19.40
C ILE A 43 12.16 -8.70 18.94
N ALA A 44 11.98 -8.87 17.62
CA ALA A 44 10.72 -9.25 17.00
C ALA A 44 10.21 -10.65 17.41
N GLN A 45 11.05 -11.54 17.96
CA GLN A 45 10.57 -12.79 18.54
C GLN A 45 9.60 -12.55 19.73
N SER A 46 9.76 -11.43 20.44
CA SER A 46 9.00 -11.12 21.65
C SER A 46 7.90 -10.07 21.46
N ARG A 47 8.05 -9.15 20.49
CA ARG A 47 7.13 -8.02 20.33
C ARG A 47 7.15 -7.42 18.92
N PRO A 48 6.13 -6.65 18.51
CA PRO A 48 6.16 -5.88 17.27
C PRO A 48 7.29 -4.84 17.28
N VAL A 49 7.93 -4.61 16.13
CA VAL A 49 9.03 -3.65 16.00
C VAL A 49 8.77 -2.66 14.86
N LEU A 50 8.90 -1.36 15.16
CA LEU A 50 8.97 -0.31 14.15
C LEU A 50 10.43 0.10 13.95
N VAL A 51 10.96 -0.11 12.75
CA VAL A 51 12.31 0.28 12.36
C VAL A 51 12.22 1.58 11.56
N ILE A 52 12.86 2.64 12.07
CA ILE A 52 12.89 3.93 11.41
C ILE A 52 14.27 4.13 10.78
N SER A 53 14.33 4.19 9.45
CA SER A 53 15.57 4.49 8.72
C SER A 53 15.69 5.97 8.39
N GLY A 54 16.92 6.46 8.23
CA GLY A 54 17.18 7.84 7.80
C GLY A 54 16.77 8.13 6.35
N SER A 55 16.58 7.10 5.51
CA SER A 55 16.23 7.26 4.10
C SER A 55 15.38 6.10 3.58
N SER A 56 14.68 6.29 2.45
CA SER A 56 13.91 5.21 1.80
C SER A 56 14.81 4.06 1.39
N ARG A 57 15.98 4.35 0.80
CA ARG A 57 16.96 3.31 0.41
C ARG A 57 17.44 2.49 1.60
N GLY A 58 17.76 3.15 2.72
CA GLY A 58 18.17 2.44 3.93
C GLY A 58 17.04 1.59 4.53
N ALA A 59 15.78 1.99 4.34
CA ALA A 59 14.64 1.16 4.74
C ALA A 59 14.52 -0.09 3.85
N GLU A 60 14.65 0.07 2.53
CA GLU A 60 14.61 -1.03 1.55
C GLU A 60 15.74 -2.05 1.78
N ASP A 61 16.97 -1.56 1.99
CA ASP A 61 18.15 -2.41 2.24
C ASP A 61 17.94 -3.26 3.51
N ILE A 62 17.52 -2.65 4.63
CA ILE A 62 17.24 -3.35 5.89
C ILE A 62 16.07 -4.34 5.74
N ALA A 63 14.99 -3.95 5.04
CA ALA A 63 13.85 -4.82 4.81
C ALA A 63 14.25 -6.06 3.99
N SER A 64 15.12 -5.91 2.99
CA SER A 64 15.65 -7.03 2.21
C SER A 64 16.41 -8.02 3.09
N GLU A 65 17.28 -7.54 3.96
CA GLU A 65 18.07 -8.40 4.87
C GLU A 65 17.16 -9.11 5.91
N LEU A 66 16.16 -8.41 6.44
CA LEU A 66 15.25 -8.95 7.44
C LEU A 66 14.33 -10.05 6.91
N ARG A 67 13.94 -10.03 5.63
CA ARG A 67 13.11 -11.08 5.02
C ARG A 67 13.73 -12.47 5.12
N ASP A 68 15.06 -12.55 5.11
CA ASP A 68 15.80 -13.81 5.27
C ASP A 68 15.85 -14.32 6.72
N LEU A 69 15.45 -13.48 7.68
CA LEU A 69 15.53 -13.70 9.12
C LEU A 69 14.14 -13.79 9.78
N HIS A 70 13.12 -13.15 9.21
CA HIS A 70 11.76 -13.10 9.77
C HIS A 70 10.70 -13.12 8.67
N ASP A 71 9.65 -13.92 8.86
CA ASP A 71 8.55 -14.08 7.89
C ASP A 71 7.60 -12.87 7.75
N ARG A 72 7.49 -11.99 8.76
CA ARG A 72 6.46 -10.95 8.84
C ARG A 72 7.10 -9.56 8.79
N VAL A 73 7.77 -9.29 7.67
CA VAL A 73 8.48 -8.03 7.41
C VAL A 73 7.64 -7.18 6.47
N LEU A 74 7.19 -6.03 6.96
CA LEU A 74 6.31 -5.09 6.26
C LEU A 74 7.04 -3.79 5.95
N GLU A 75 6.89 -3.27 4.74
CA GLU A 75 7.48 -1.99 4.33
C GLU A 75 6.40 -0.91 4.27
N PHE A 76 6.57 0.15 5.05
CA PHE A 76 5.72 1.33 5.02
C PHE A 76 6.46 2.50 4.35
N PRO A 77 6.37 2.66 3.02
CA PRO A 77 7.17 3.66 2.30
C PRO A 77 6.69 5.08 2.60
N ALA A 78 7.57 6.05 2.39
CA ALA A 78 7.18 7.47 2.32
C ALA A 78 6.73 7.83 0.91
N TRP A 79 5.90 8.87 0.79
CA TRP A 79 5.67 9.51 -0.50
C TRP A 79 6.98 10.00 -1.10
N GLU A 80 7.07 9.92 -2.42
CA GLU A 80 8.13 10.55 -3.20
C GLU A 80 7.91 12.06 -3.39
N THR A 81 6.68 12.54 -3.14
CA THR A 81 6.29 13.95 -3.14
C THR A 81 6.29 14.54 -1.73
N LEU A 82 6.26 15.87 -1.63
CA LEU A 82 6.05 16.55 -0.34
C LEU A 82 4.55 16.72 -0.03
N PRO A 83 4.13 16.74 1.25
CA PRO A 83 2.71 16.79 1.62
C PRO A 83 1.90 17.95 1.02
N HIS A 84 2.53 19.09 0.71
CA HIS A 84 1.86 20.27 0.16
C HIS A 84 2.32 20.60 -1.27
N GLU A 85 3.00 19.65 -1.91
CA GLU A 85 3.31 19.73 -3.33
C GLU A 85 2.05 19.41 -4.14
N ARG A 86 1.77 20.17 -5.20
CA ARG A 86 0.64 19.92 -6.10
C ARG A 86 0.94 18.77 -7.07
N LEU A 87 1.41 17.65 -6.51
CA LEU A 87 1.75 16.43 -7.21
C LEU A 87 1.30 15.26 -6.33
N SER A 88 0.42 14.41 -6.85
CA SER A 88 0.00 13.22 -6.10
C SER A 88 1.14 12.22 -6.00
N PRO A 89 1.26 11.49 -4.88
CA PRO A 89 2.12 10.31 -4.83
C PRO A 89 1.63 9.25 -5.82
N ARG A 90 2.53 8.37 -6.24
CA ARG A 90 2.28 7.23 -7.10
C ARG A 90 1.31 6.28 -6.41
N SER A 91 0.43 5.71 -7.23
CA SER A 91 -0.58 4.76 -6.78
C SER A 91 0.02 3.53 -6.11
N ASP A 92 1.20 3.06 -6.54
CA ASP A 92 1.87 1.92 -5.93
C ASP A 92 2.47 2.25 -4.56
N THR A 93 3.06 3.44 -4.38
CA THR A 93 3.49 3.94 -3.06
C THR A 93 2.31 3.97 -2.10
N VAL A 94 1.18 4.56 -2.53
CA VAL A 94 -0.05 4.66 -1.74
C VAL A 94 -0.60 3.28 -1.39
N ALA A 95 -0.74 2.39 -2.37
CA ALA A 95 -1.28 1.07 -2.15
C ALA A 95 -0.40 0.23 -1.20
N ARG A 96 0.94 0.31 -1.27
CA ARG A 96 1.84 -0.37 -0.32
C ARG A 96 1.67 0.12 1.11
N ARG A 97 1.45 1.43 1.28
CA ARG A 97 1.17 2.02 2.60
C ARG A 97 -0.14 1.49 3.16
N ILE A 98 -1.20 1.51 2.37
CA ILE A 98 -2.52 1.01 2.77
C ILE A 98 -2.47 -0.50 3.02
N GLN A 99 -1.78 -1.27 2.18
CA GLN A 99 -1.56 -2.71 2.37
C GLN A 99 -0.89 -3.01 3.71
N THR A 100 0.17 -2.29 4.05
CA THR A 100 0.85 -2.47 5.34
C THR A 100 -0.09 -2.19 6.51
N LEU A 101 -0.87 -1.10 6.45
CA LEU A 101 -1.82 -0.79 7.51
C LEU A 101 -2.95 -1.83 7.60
N ASN A 102 -3.46 -2.30 6.46
CA ASN A 102 -4.49 -3.32 6.41
C ASN A 102 -3.98 -4.65 7.02
N GLN A 103 -2.75 -5.07 6.70
CA GLN A 103 -2.11 -6.25 7.27
C GLN A 103 -1.82 -6.11 8.78
N LEU A 104 -1.58 -4.89 9.26
CA LEU A 104 -1.47 -4.63 10.70
C LEU A 104 -2.83 -4.69 11.41
N ALA A 105 -3.89 -4.23 10.75
CA ALA A 105 -5.24 -4.17 11.33
C ALA A 105 -5.97 -5.51 11.35
N HIS A 106 -5.76 -6.36 10.34
CA HIS A 106 -6.59 -7.55 10.11
C HIS A 106 -5.85 -8.89 10.20
N ALA A 107 -4.52 -8.92 10.24
CA ALA A 107 -3.83 -10.20 10.23
C ALA A 107 -3.84 -10.87 11.60
N GLU A 108 -4.54 -11.99 11.70
CA GLU A 108 -4.41 -12.97 12.78
C GLU A 108 -3.12 -13.77 12.58
N SER A 109 -1.99 -13.19 12.95
CA SER A 109 -0.70 -13.88 12.93
C SER A 109 -0.08 -13.87 14.31
N ASN A 110 0.32 -15.06 14.77
CA ASN A 110 1.06 -15.26 16.02
C ASN A 110 2.49 -14.71 15.95
N LEU A 111 2.96 -14.31 14.76
CA LEU A 111 4.26 -13.69 14.58
C LEU A 111 4.14 -12.18 14.76
N ASN A 112 5.02 -11.59 15.56
CA ASN A 112 5.08 -10.15 15.66
C ASN A 112 5.53 -9.54 14.32
N PRO A 113 4.94 -8.42 13.88
CA PRO A 113 5.39 -7.75 12.66
C PRO A 113 6.66 -6.93 12.91
N ILE A 114 7.53 -6.90 11.92
CA ILE A 114 8.54 -5.85 11.79
C ILE A 114 8.08 -4.89 10.69
N VAL A 115 7.79 -3.64 11.05
CA VAL A 115 7.44 -2.59 10.11
C VAL A 115 8.68 -1.72 9.89
N ILE A 116 9.13 -1.58 8.65
CA ILE A 116 10.25 -0.72 8.29
C ILE A 116 9.73 0.48 7.54
N THR A 117 10.20 1.67 7.92
CA THR A 117 9.80 2.93 7.28
C THR A 117 10.92 3.95 7.36
N PRO A 118 11.09 4.83 6.36
CA PRO A 118 11.95 5.99 6.52
C PRO A 118 11.32 7.00 7.49
N VAL A 119 12.13 7.88 8.07
CA VAL A 119 11.68 8.96 8.99
C VAL A 119 10.51 9.77 8.43
N ARG A 120 10.49 10.03 7.12
CA ARG A 120 9.38 10.73 6.44
C ARG A 120 8.05 9.97 6.50
N GLY A 121 8.10 8.63 6.46
CA GLY A 121 6.91 7.79 6.53
C GLY A 121 6.22 7.87 7.89
N VAL A 122 7.00 8.06 8.97
CA VAL A 122 6.48 8.22 10.34
C VAL A 122 5.88 9.60 10.57
N ILE A 123 6.53 10.65 10.06
CA ILE A 123 6.09 12.03 10.30
C ILE A 123 4.83 12.36 9.50
N HIS A 124 4.66 11.75 8.33
CA HIS A 124 3.49 11.99 7.49
C HIS A 124 2.24 11.38 8.14
N ARG A 125 1.25 12.23 8.43
CA ARG A 125 -0.08 11.80 8.87
C ARG A 125 -0.79 10.97 7.80
N ILE A 126 -1.60 10.01 8.24
CA ILE A 126 -2.34 9.10 7.37
C ILE A 126 -3.81 9.12 7.78
N ILE A 127 -4.70 8.91 6.83
CA ILE A 127 -6.12 8.70 7.11
C ILE A 127 -6.29 7.27 7.65
N ALA A 128 -6.43 7.16 8.97
CA ALA A 128 -6.46 5.88 9.68
C ALA A 128 -7.59 4.92 9.24
N ASP A 129 -8.68 5.47 8.69
CA ASP A 129 -9.85 4.69 8.29
C ASP A 129 -9.63 3.90 7.00
N LEU A 130 -8.63 4.26 6.18
CA LEU A 130 -8.27 3.52 4.95
C LEU A 130 -7.93 2.05 5.24
N ALA A 131 -7.42 1.78 6.44
CA ALA A 131 -6.99 0.45 6.85
C ALA A 131 -8.10 -0.41 7.46
N LYS A 132 -9.29 0.16 7.72
CA LYS A 132 -10.36 -0.50 8.50
C LYS A 132 -11.40 -1.20 7.66
N GLN A 133 -11.51 -0.86 6.37
CA GLN A 133 -12.48 -1.48 5.48
C GLN A 133 -11.90 -2.79 4.93
N PRO A 134 -12.71 -3.87 4.86
CA PRO A 134 -12.28 -5.06 4.15
C PRO A 134 -12.02 -4.71 2.68
N LEU A 135 -10.90 -5.19 2.16
CA LEU A 135 -10.56 -4.98 0.76
C LEU A 135 -11.48 -5.82 -0.11
N GLN A 136 -12.01 -5.23 -1.18
CA GLN A 136 -12.60 -6.03 -2.24
C GLN A 136 -11.48 -6.71 -3.03
N TYR A 137 -11.82 -7.82 -3.67
CA TYR A 137 -10.93 -8.57 -4.52
C TYR A 137 -11.65 -8.93 -5.82
N ILE A 138 -10.87 -9.30 -6.82
CA ILE A 138 -11.34 -9.94 -8.06
C ILE A 138 -10.73 -11.34 -8.15
N GLU A 139 -11.55 -12.28 -8.58
CA GLU A 139 -11.18 -13.68 -8.80
C GLU A 139 -12.12 -14.23 -9.86
N GLN A 140 -11.66 -15.22 -10.61
CA GLN A 140 -12.51 -15.96 -11.55
C GLN A 140 -13.68 -16.63 -10.79
N GLY A 141 -14.89 -16.52 -11.34
CA GLY A 141 -16.13 -17.02 -10.72
C GLY A 141 -16.72 -16.12 -9.64
N LEU A 142 -16.18 -14.91 -9.43
CA LEU A 142 -16.79 -13.94 -8.53
C LEU A 142 -18.06 -13.34 -9.16
N GLU A 143 -19.18 -13.44 -8.43
CA GLU A 143 -20.43 -12.76 -8.76
C GLU A 143 -20.35 -11.26 -8.40
N ILE A 144 -20.17 -10.40 -9.41
CA ILE A 144 -20.20 -8.95 -9.31
C ILE A 144 -20.61 -8.36 -10.66
N SER A 145 -21.49 -7.36 -10.66
CA SER A 145 -21.87 -6.68 -11.89
C SER A 145 -20.73 -5.78 -12.40
N LEU A 146 -20.62 -5.65 -13.72
CA LEU A 146 -19.67 -4.74 -14.35
C LEU A 146 -19.83 -3.29 -13.85
N SER A 147 -21.08 -2.83 -13.63
CA SER A 147 -21.37 -1.50 -13.10
C SER A 147 -20.89 -1.31 -11.67
N ASP A 148 -21.03 -2.33 -10.81
CA ASP A 148 -20.61 -2.25 -9.42
C ASP A 148 -19.08 -2.23 -9.30
N LEU A 149 -18.38 -3.02 -10.13
CA LEU A 149 -16.92 -2.97 -10.15
C LEU A 149 -16.41 -1.61 -10.65
N ILE A 150 -17.01 -1.02 -11.69
CA ILE A 150 -16.65 0.32 -12.16
C ILE A 150 -16.84 1.37 -11.07
N LYS A 151 -17.98 1.32 -10.37
CA LYS A 151 -18.26 2.24 -9.27
C LYS A 151 -17.22 2.07 -8.17
N HIS A 152 -16.93 0.83 -7.78
CA HIS A 152 -15.94 0.54 -6.75
C HIS A 152 -14.55 1.06 -7.12
N LEU A 153 -14.09 0.83 -8.35
CA LEU A 153 -12.81 1.35 -8.85
C LEU A 153 -12.79 2.90 -8.82
N THR A 154 -13.89 3.54 -9.18
CA THR A 154 -14.01 5.01 -9.13
C THR A 154 -13.94 5.52 -7.69
N ASP A 155 -14.65 4.88 -6.75
CA ASP A 155 -14.63 5.21 -5.32
C ASP A 155 -13.22 5.05 -4.72
N LEU A 156 -12.42 4.14 -5.27
CA LEU A 156 -11.02 3.90 -4.93
C LEU A 156 -10.01 4.78 -5.70
N ALA A 157 -10.50 5.82 -6.37
CA ALA A 157 -9.72 6.79 -7.12
C ALA A 157 -8.90 6.20 -8.29
N TYR A 158 -9.38 5.12 -8.90
CA TYR A 158 -8.86 4.68 -10.20
C TYR A 158 -9.32 5.63 -11.31
N VAL A 159 -8.45 5.84 -12.29
CA VAL A 159 -8.72 6.73 -13.42
C VAL A 159 -9.27 5.93 -14.59
N ARG A 160 -10.46 6.30 -15.06
CA ARG A 160 -11.04 5.72 -16.27
C ARG A 160 -10.35 6.30 -17.51
N THR A 161 -9.84 5.44 -18.38
CA THR A 161 -9.18 5.80 -19.64
C THR A 161 -9.72 4.95 -20.80
N ASP A 162 -9.36 5.31 -22.03
CA ASP A 162 -9.69 4.50 -23.22
C ASP A 162 -8.74 3.31 -23.40
N LEU A 163 -7.52 3.44 -22.88
CA LEU A 163 -6.44 2.47 -22.92
C LEU A 163 -5.68 2.51 -21.60
N VAL A 164 -5.46 1.33 -21.02
CA VAL A 164 -4.69 1.20 -19.77
C VAL A 164 -3.20 1.18 -20.09
N GLU A 165 -2.49 2.14 -19.51
CA GLU A 165 -1.04 2.28 -19.66
C GLU A 165 -0.31 2.29 -18.31
N LYS A 166 -0.95 2.80 -17.26
CA LYS A 166 -0.34 3.02 -15.94
C LYS A 166 -1.14 2.38 -14.82
N ARG A 167 -0.45 2.14 -13.71
CA ARG A 167 -1.04 1.66 -12.45
C ARG A 167 -2.09 2.63 -11.93
N GLY A 168 -3.25 2.09 -11.57
CA GLY A 168 -4.40 2.87 -11.12
C GLY A 168 -5.30 3.35 -12.25
N GLU A 169 -5.11 2.84 -13.47
CA GLU A 169 -6.01 3.08 -14.60
C GLU A 169 -6.90 1.87 -14.86
N PHE A 170 -8.08 2.12 -15.43
CA PHE A 170 -8.94 1.09 -15.99
C PHE A 170 -9.64 1.57 -17.26
N ALA A 171 -9.94 0.64 -18.17
CA ALA A 171 -10.70 0.88 -19.38
C ALA A 171 -11.85 -0.11 -19.50
N VAL A 172 -12.97 0.31 -20.09
CA VAL A 172 -14.19 -0.50 -20.21
C VAL A 172 -14.53 -0.66 -21.69
N ARG A 173 -14.69 -1.91 -22.14
CA ARG A 173 -14.96 -2.25 -23.55
C ARG A 173 -16.03 -3.34 -23.63
N GLY A 174 -17.29 -2.93 -23.72
CA GLY A 174 -18.41 -3.88 -23.69
C GLY A 174 -18.44 -4.63 -22.35
N GLY A 175 -18.34 -5.95 -22.39
CA GLY A 175 -18.27 -6.82 -21.21
C GLY A 175 -16.87 -6.96 -20.59
N ILE A 176 -15.87 -6.22 -21.06
CA ILE A 176 -14.49 -6.36 -20.60
C ILE A 176 -14.05 -5.14 -19.80
N ILE A 177 -13.32 -5.37 -18.71
CA ILE A 177 -12.56 -4.35 -17.98
C ILE A 177 -11.07 -4.67 -18.08
N ASP A 178 -10.30 -3.75 -18.64
CA ASP A 178 -8.84 -3.74 -18.49
C ASP A 178 -8.52 -2.92 -17.23
N LEU A 179 -7.72 -3.47 -16.31
CA LEU A 179 -7.42 -2.87 -15.01
C LEU A 179 -5.94 -3.01 -14.67
N PHE A 180 -5.28 -1.92 -14.31
CA PHE A 180 -3.92 -1.99 -13.79
C PHE A 180 -3.91 -1.74 -12.28
N LEU A 181 -3.85 -2.81 -11.49
CA LEU A 181 -3.75 -2.70 -10.04
C LEU A 181 -2.41 -2.09 -9.61
N PRO A 182 -2.39 -1.25 -8.55
CA PRO A 182 -1.18 -0.62 -8.06
C PRO A 182 -0.06 -1.58 -7.65
N LEU A 183 -0.39 -2.80 -7.21
CA LEU A 183 0.58 -3.75 -6.67
C LEU A 183 0.89 -4.94 -7.59
N THR A 184 0.22 -5.09 -8.75
CA THR A 184 0.46 -6.20 -9.68
C THR A 184 1.54 -5.86 -10.70
N LYS A 185 2.36 -6.79 -11.16
CA LYS A 185 3.40 -6.46 -12.17
C LYS A 185 2.80 -6.06 -13.52
N HIS A 186 1.76 -6.77 -13.94
CA HIS A 186 1.06 -6.58 -15.21
C HIS A 186 -0.40 -6.18 -14.95
N PRO A 187 -1.03 -5.43 -15.87
CA PRO A 187 -2.46 -5.21 -15.83
C PRO A 187 -3.22 -6.52 -16.10
N VAL A 188 -4.49 -6.53 -15.72
CA VAL A 188 -5.40 -7.66 -15.84
C VAL A 188 -6.59 -7.30 -16.72
N ARG A 189 -6.98 -8.23 -17.58
CA ARG A 189 -8.20 -8.19 -18.36
C ARG A 189 -9.23 -9.08 -17.67
N ILE A 190 -10.38 -8.49 -17.36
CA ILE A 190 -11.51 -9.10 -16.70
C ILE A 190 -12.61 -9.24 -17.75
N ASP A 191 -12.98 -10.47 -18.10
CA ASP A 191 -14.10 -10.74 -19.00
C ASP A 191 -15.33 -11.14 -18.16
N PHE A 192 -16.48 -10.59 -18.51
CA PHE A 192 -17.74 -10.79 -17.78
C PHE A 192 -18.75 -11.57 -18.61
N PHE A 193 -19.42 -12.50 -17.96
CA PHE A 193 -20.62 -13.15 -18.47
C PHE A 193 -21.82 -12.82 -17.57
N GLY A 194 -22.60 -11.82 -17.97
CA GLY A 194 -23.65 -11.28 -17.10
C GLY A 194 -23.04 -10.54 -15.90
N ASP A 195 -23.31 -11.04 -14.70
CA ASP A 195 -22.82 -10.50 -13.42
C ASP A 195 -21.76 -11.39 -12.77
N GLU A 196 -20.99 -12.14 -13.57
CA GLU A 196 -19.92 -13.03 -13.12
C GLU A 196 -18.62 -12.75 -13.88
N ILE A 197 -17.48 -12.79 -13.19
CA ILE A 197 -16.15 -12.78 -13.81
C ILE A 197 -15.86 -14.16 -14.40
N GLU A 198 -16.00 -14.29 -15.73
CA GLU A 198 -15.79 -15.55 -16.45
C GLU A 198 -14.29 -15.84 -16.65
N GLU A 199 -13.52 -14.83 -17.06
CA GLU A 199 -12.08 -14.95 -17.27
C GLU A 199 -11.30 -13.80 -16.65
N LEU A 200 -10.13 -14.13 -16.09
CA LEU A 200 -9.20 -13.16 -15.53
C LEU A 200 -7.79 -13.48 -16.02
N ASN A 201 -7.23 -12.61 -16.86
CA ASN A 201 -5.93 -12.87 -17.50
C ASN A 201 -5.00 -11.65 -17.41
N TYR A 202 -3.69 -11.88 -17.22
CA TYR A 202 -2.71 -10.79 -17.33
C TYR A 202 -2.51 -10.38 -18.80
N PHE A 203 -2.14 -9.13 -19.06
CA PHE A 203 -1.74 -8.70 -20.42
C PHE A 203 -0.57 -7.71 -20.42
N GLU A 204 0.12 -7.60 -21.55
CA GLU A 204 1.22 -6.63 -21.71
C GLU A 204 0.73 -5.28 -22.20
N VAL A 205 1.15 -4.18 -21.58
CA VAL A 205 0.72 -2.81 -21.94
C VAL A 205 1.10 -2.46 -23.39
N SER A 206 2.31 -2.83 -23.82
CA SER A 206 2.87 -2.46 -25.13
C SER A 206 2.17 -3.13 -26.31
N GLY A 207 1.65 -4.35 -26.11
CA GLY A 207 0.99 -5.14 -27.14
C GLY A 207 -0.50 -5.33 -26.94
N GLN A 208 -1.03 -4.99 -25.75
CA GLN A 208 -2.42 -5.25 -25.31
C GLN A 208 -2.84 -6.71 -25.51
N ARG A 209 -1.85 -7.61 -25.44
CA ARG A 209 -1.98 -9.03 -25.69
C ARG A 209 -2.06 -9.76 -24.36
N THR A 210 -3.11 -10.53 -24.22
CA THR A 210 -3.32 -11.43 -23.10
C THR A 210 -2.18 -12.45 -23.01
N SER A 211 -1.81 -12.77 -21.78
CA SER A 211 -0.75 -13.70 -21.42
C SER A 211 -1.34 -14.84 -20.58
N GLU A 212 -0.78 -15.10 -19.40
CA GLU A 212 -1.21 -16.17 -18.51
C GLU A 212 -2.47 -15.81 -17.70
N PRO A 213 -3.30 -16.81 -17.36
CA PRO A 213 -4.45 -16.61 -16.49
C PRO A 213 -4.00 -16.21 -15.08
N VAL A 214 -4.80 -15.38 -14.43
CA VAL A 214 -4.61 -15.03 -13.03
C VAL A 214 -5.09 -16.20 -12.18
N ILE A 215 -4.24 -16.65 -11.25
CA ILE A 215 -4.57 -17.72 -10.32
C ILE A 215 -4.83 -17.11 -8.94
N GLY A 216 -6.04 -17.35 -8.40
CA GLY A 216 -6.46 -16.88 -7.08
C GLY A 216 -6.93 -15.42 -7.08
N LYS A 217 -7.01 -14.86 -5.87
CA LYS A 217 -7.59 -13.52 -5.61
C LYS A 217 -6.57 -12.41 -5.84
N LEU A 218 -7.01 -11.32 -6.47
CA LEU A 218 -6.29 -10.06 -6.51
C LEU A 218 -7.05 -9.01 -5.71
N GLU A 219 -6.40 -8.46 -4.69
CA GLU A 219 -6.94 -7.40 -3.85
C GLU A 219 -6.92 -6.05 -4.58
N ILE A 220 -8.01 -5.28 -4.43
CA ILE A 220 -8.13 -3.93 -4.98
C ILE A 220 -7.83 -2.92 -3.87
N PHE A 221 -6.69 -2.22 -4.02
CA PHE A 221 -6.27 -1.19 -3.10
C PHE A 221 -6.65 0.21 -3.63
N PRO A 222 -6.98 1.16 -2.74
CA PRO A 222 -7.14 2.55 -3.13
C PRO A 222 -5.90 3.10 -3.84
N CYS A 223 -6.10 3.86 -4.92
CA CYS A 223 -5.01 4.50 -5.66
C CYS A 223 -4.55 5.83 -5.04
N ARG A 224 -5.32 6.35 -4.07
CA ARG A 224 -5.07 7.61 -3.36
C ARG A 224 -5.42 7.46 -1.88
N GLU A 225 -4.75 8.24 -1.03
CA GLU A 225 -5.06 8.27 0.40
C GLU A 225 -6.28 9.16 0.69
N LEU A 226 -6.52 10.20 -0.12
CA LEU A 226 -7.73 11.01 -0.05
C LEU A 226 -8.81 10.45 -1.00
N LEU A 227 -9.85 9.86 -0.43
CA LEU A 227 -11.00 9.35 -1.20
C LEU A 227 -12.15 10.36 -1.21
N LEU A 228 -12.78 10.55 -2.37
CA LEU A 228 -13.82 11.56 -2.59
C LEU A 228 -15.20 11.06 -2.15
N THR A 229 -15.36 10.83 -0.85
CA THR A 229 -16.67 10.51 -0.25
C THR A 229 -17.64 11.68 -0.38
N ALA A 230 -18.95 11.43 -0.20
CA ALA A 230 -19.97 12.49 -0.24
C ALA A 230 -19.64 13.67 0.70
N ASP A 231 -19.15 13.39 1.90
CA ASP A 231 -18.74 14.43 2.86
C ASP A 231 -17.56 15.26 2.35
N ILE A 232 -16.60 14.63 1.66
CA ILE A 232 -15.46 15.34 1.05
C ILE A 232 -15.93 16.18 -0.14
N GLN A 233 -16.87 15.68 -0.96
CA GLN A 233 -17.43 16.44 -2.09
C GLN A 233 -18.19 17.69 -1.60
N VAL A 234 -19.00 17.57 -0.54
CA VAL A 234 -19.69 18.70 0.08
C VAL A 234 -18.68 19.72 0.63
N LYS A 235 -17.66 19.25 1.36
CA LYS A 235 -16.60 20.12 1.86
C LYS A 235 -15.84 20.83 0.74
N ALA A 236 -15.51 20.13 -0.34
CA ALA A 236 -14.85 20.72 -1.49
C ALA A 236 -15.69 21.87 -2.07
N ASN A 237 -16.99 21.66 -2.22
CA ASN A 237 -17.93 22.67 -2.72
C ASN A 237 -17.95 23.94 -1.83
N ASP A 238 -17.98 23.76 -0.50
CA ASP A 238 -17.97 24.86 0.47
C ASP A 238 -16.65 25.67 0.47
N LEU A 239 -15.57 25.07 -0.02
CA LEU A 239 -14.22 25.65 -0.03
C LEU A 239 -13.91 26.42 -1.32
N ILE A 240 -14.61 26.17 -2.43
CA ILE A 240 -14.35 26.81 -3.75
C ILE A 240 -14.30 28.33 -3.62
N SER A 241 -15.33 28.92 -2.99
CA SER A 241 -15.44 30.39 -2.84
C SER A 241 -14.40 30.98 -1.88
N LYS A 242 -13.88 30.17 -0.94
CA LYS A 242 -12.91 30.58 0.08
C LYS A 242 -11.47 30.52 -0.44
N PHE A 243 -11.20 29.65 -1.40
CA PHE A 243 -9.86 29.42 -1.95
C PHE A 243 -9.84 29.48 -3.48
N PRO A 244 -9.92 30.69 -4.09
CA PRO A 244 -9.94 30.85 -5.55
C PRO A 244 -8.72 30.22 -6.27
N ALA A 245 -7.56 30.19 -5.61
CA ALA A 245 -6.33 29.59 -6.16
C ALA A 245 -6.35 28.06 -6.25
N ALA A 246 -7.37 27.41 -5.68
CA ALA A 246 -7.62 25.97 -5.74
C ALA A 246 -9.02 25.65 -6.33
N ALA A 247 -9.75 26.65 -6.84
CA ALA A 247 -11.13 26.49 -7.29
C ALA A 247 -11.30 25.37 -8.32
N GLU A 248 -10.45 25.32 -9.35
CA GLU A 248 -10.52 24.28 -10.38
C GLU A 248 -10.37 22.86 -9.81
N MET A 249 -9.46 22.67 -8.86
CA MET A 249 -9.24 21.38 -8.19
C MET A 249 -10.45 21.03 -7.31
N LEU A 250 -10.93 22.00 -6.53
CA LEU A 250 -12.09 21.84 -5.66
C LEU A 250 -13.39 21.58 -6.42
N ASP A 251 -13.59 22.21 -7.59
CA ASP A 251 -14.73 21.96 -8.49
C ASP A 251 -14.74 20.50 -8.95
N ARG A 252 -13.59 19.98 -9.36
CA ARG A 252 -13.46 18.58 -9.79
C ARG A 252 -13.66 17.61 -8.61
N MET A 253 -13.10 17.92 -7.44
CA MET A 253 -13.33 17.13 -6.23
C MET A 253 -14.80 17.14 -5.82
N ALA A 254 -15.49 18.27 -5.90
CA ALA A 254 -16.93 18.38 -5.62
C ALA A 254 -17.78 17.56 -6.60
N ALA A 255 -17.32 17.37 -7.83
CA ALA A 255 -17.93 16.48 -8.81
C ALA A 255 -17.53 14.98 -8.64
N GLY A 256 -16.76 14.63 -7.61
CA GLY A 256 -16.29 13.26 -7.37
C GLY A 256 -15.18 12.82 -8.33
N ILE A 257 -14.50 13.76 -9.00
CA ILE A 257 -13.44 13.48 -9.96
C ILE A 257 -12.10 13.64 -9.26
N ALA A 258 -11.38 12.53 -9.06
CA ALA A 258 -10.02 12.56 -8.53
C ALA A 258 -9.09 13.39 -9.43
N THR A 259 -8.23 14.20 -8.81
CA THR A 259 -7.30 15.09 -9.52
C THR A 259 -5.89 14.97 -8.97
N GLU A 260 -4.91 15.32 -9.79
CA GLU A 260 -3.53 15.32 -9.38
C GLU A 260 -3.26 16.45 -8.38
N GLY A 261 -2.53 16.12 -7.30
CA GLY A 261 -2.20 17.05 -6.22
C GLY A 261 -3.31 17.31 -5.22
N MET A 262 -4.47 16.63 -5.30
CA MET A 262 -5.59 16.86 -4.35
C MET A 262 -5.23 16.53 -2.89
N GLU A 263 -4.21 15.69 -2.67
CA GLU A 263 -3.66 15.39 -1.35
C GLU A 263 -3.02 16.59 -0.65
N SER A 264 -2.72 17.66 -1.40
CA SER A 264 -2.07 18.87 -0.88
C SER A 264 -3.00 19.84 -0.14
N LEU A 265 -4.33 19.61 -0.24
CA LEU A 265 -5.39 20.47 0.28
C LEU A 265 -5.78 20.19 1.73
#